data_AF-A0AAN0VEQ6-F1
#
_entry.id   AF-A0AAN0VEQ6-F1
#
_cell.length_a   1.000
_cell.length_b   1.000
_cell.length_c   1.000
_cell.angle_alpha   90.00
_cell.angle_beta   90.00
_cell.angle_gamma   90.00
#
_symmetry.space_group_name_H-M   'P 1'
#
loop_
_entity.id
_entity.type
_entity.pdbx_description
1 polymer ?
#
loop_
_entity_poly.entity_id
_entity_poly.type
_entity_poly.pdbx_seq_one_letter_code
_entity_poly.pdbx_strand_id
1 'polypeptide(L)'
;MSEKPKSPFRALKKPSGQVSESTEIPSSPVITNSKTRPKILAIANQKGGVGKTTTAINLATALAETGERVLLIDLDSQGNASTGLGIPRNQRGHGSYAVLMGSHKAADVIRTSIVPNLFLIVAETDLAGTEVELVAQNRREYRLREVLDALKNADQTSELSFDHVLIDCPPSLGLLTLNALVAADSVLVPLQCEFFALEGVTQLNRTVQAVRRALNPALELEGIVLTMFDRRNNLSELVAADARGFFGAKVYDTVIPRNIRLSEAPSHGKPVLLYDSKSSGAQAYVQLADELLKRERKAGTKAV
;
A
#
# COMPACT_ATOMS: atom_id res chain seq x y z
N MET A 1 7.90 -40.98 -2.88
CA MET A 1 8.07 -40.52 -1.48
C MET A 1 8.53 -39.07 -1.53
N SER A 2 7.66 -38.14 -1.12
CA SER A 2 7.99 -36.73 -0.91
C SER A 2 6.88 -36.15 -0.03
N GLU A 3 7.21 -35.93 1.24
CA GLU A 3 6.32 -35.41 2.27
C GLU A 3 6.11 -33.89 2.08
N LYS A 4 4.85 -33.44 2.13
CA LYS A 4 4.51 -32.02 2.29
C LYS A 4 4.75 -31.60 3.75
N PRO A 5 5.28 -30.39 4.03
CA PRO A 5 5.43 -29.91 5.39
C PRO A 5 4.06 -29.56 5.98
N LYS A 6 3.78 -30.11 7.17
CA LYS A 6 2.57 -29.85 7.96
C LYS A 6 2.69 -28.52 8.70
N SER A 7 1.63 -27.71 8.64
CA SER A 7 1.44 -26.50 9.46
C SER A 7 1.45 -26.84 10.97
N PRO A 8 2.10 -26.05 11.85
CA PRO A 8 2.38 -26.45 13.22
C PRO A 8 1.31 -26.02 14.24
N PHE A 9 0.03 -25.97 13.88
CA PHE A 9 -1.03 -25.65 14.85
C PHE A 9 -2.25 -26.54 14.69
N ARG A 10 -2.42 -27.45 15.67
CA ARG A 10 -3.66 -27.76 16.43
C ARG A 10 -3.73 -29.24 16.85
N ALA A 11 -3.40 -29.52 18.10
CA ALA A 11 -3.79 -30.76 18.78
C ALA A 11 -4.12 -30.45 20.25
N LEU A 12 -5.41 -30.43 20.58
CA LEU A 12 -5.89 -30.55 21.96
C LEU A 12 -7.04 -31.57 22.00
N LYS A 13 -6.84 -32.58 22.85
CA LYS A 13 -7.75 -33.68 23.17
C LYS A 13 -9.04 -33.13 23.82
N LYS A 14 -10.19 -33.73 23.49
CA LYS A 14 -11.43 -33.59 24.27
C LYS A 14 -11.42 -34.58 25.45
N PRO A 15 -11.90 -34.19 26.65
CA PRO A 15 -12.52 -35.12 27.57
C PRO A 15 -14.05 -34.98 27.53
N SER A 16 -14.70 -36.12 27.74
CA SER A 16 -16.14 -36.32 27.87
C SER A 16 -16.68 -35.82 29.22
N GLY A 17 -17.82 -35.14 29.20
CA GLY A 17 -18.62 -34.85 30.40
C GLY A 17 -19.76 -33.88 30.08
N GLN A 18 -21.00 -34.35 30.18
CA GLN A 18 -22.22 -33.54 30.12
C GLN A 18 -22.41 -32.80 31.46
N VAL A 19 -22.57 -31.47 31.43
CA VAL A 19 -23.46 -30.73 32.33
C VAL A 19 -24.02 -29.53 31.57
N SER A 20 -25.33 -29.36 31.68
CA SER A 20 -26.16 -28.28 31.19
C SER A 20 -25.87 -26.96 31.90
N GLU A 21 -25.67 -25.87 31.16
CA GLU A 21 -26.10 -24.53 31.55
C GLU A 21 -26.05 -23.58 30.36
N SER A 22 -27.07 -22.72 30.28
CA SER A 22 -27.23 -21.65 29.31
C SER A 22 -26.02 -20.73 29.29
N THR A 23 -25.32 -20.67 28.16
CA THR A 23 -24.38 -19.59 27.86
C THR A 23 -24.48 -19.30 26.38
N GLU A 24 -24.87 -18.08 26.05
CA GLU A 24 -24.85 -17.55 24.70
C GLU A 24 -23.47 -17.80 24.09
N ILE A 25 -23.45 -18.58 23.01
CA ILE A 25 -22.26 -18.76 22.19
C ILE A 25 -21.99 -17.37 21.59
N PRO A 26 -20.84 -16.73 21.85
CA PRO A 26 -20.52 -15.50 21.15
C PRO A 26 -20.41 -15.86 19.67
N SER A 27 -21.35 -15.36 18.88
CA SER A 27 -21.33 -15.48 17.42
C SER A 27 -19.94 -15.08 16.96
N SER A 28 -19.25 -16.01 16.29
CA SER A 28 -17.99 -15.74 15.61
C SER A 28 -18.14 -14.45 14.81
N PRO A 29 -17.11 -13.58 14.74
CA PRO A 29 -17.25 -12.33 14.00
C PRO A 29 -17.63 -12.69 12.57
N VAL A 30 -18.86 -12.33 12.21
CA VAL A 30 -19.34 -12.40 10.84
C VAL A 30 -18.40 -11.48 10.08
N ILE A 31 -17.47 -12.05 9.30
CA ILE A 31 -16.70 -11.31 8.33
C ILE A 31 -17.73 -10.84 7.31
N THR A 32 -18.25 -9.63 7.52
CA THR A 32 -19.14 -8.97 6.58
C THR A 32 -18.32 -8.71 5.34
N ASN A 33 -18.39 -9.60 4.35
CA ASN A 33 -17.98 -9.30 2.99
C ASN A 33 -19.01 -8.31 2.41
N SER A 34 -18.95 -7.09 2.93
CA SER A 34 -19.66 -5.94 2.40
C SER A 34 -18.96 -5.61 1.10
N LYS A 35 -19.66 -5.75 -0.02
CA LYS A 35 -19.22 -5.36 -1.37
C LYS A 35 -18.98 -3.85 -1.44
N THR A 36 -17.96 -3.36 -0.73
CA THR A 36 -17.51 -1.99 -0.80
C THR A 36 -16.50 -1.86 -1.93
N ARG A 37 -16.61 -0.76 -2.67
CA ARG A 37 -15.62 -0.35 -3.66
C ARG A 37 -14.22 -0.37 -3.00
N PRO A 38 -13.18 -0.91 -3.67
CA PRO A 38 -11.83 -0.92 -3.14
C PRO A 38 -11.39 0.50 -2.78
N LYS A 39 -10.73 0.64 -1.64
CA LYS A 39 -10.03 1.87 -1.28
C LYS A 39 -8.71 1.96 -2.06
N ILE A 40 -8.56 3.00 -2.87
CA ILE A 40 -7.35 3.23 -3.66
C ILE A 40 -6.45 4.24 -2.94
N LEU A 41 -5.27 3.79 -2.53
CA LEU A 41 -4.29 4.57 -1.76
C LEU A 41 -2.99 4.76 -2.55
N ALA A 42 -2.68 6.00 -2.91
CA ALA A 42 -1.39 6.35 -3.50
C ALA A 42 -0.34 6.57 -2.40
N ILE A 43 0.88 6.06 -2.60
CA ILE A 43 2.01 6.28 -1.69
C ILE A 43 3.02 7.17 -2.40
N ALA A 44 2.99 8.47 -2.09
CA ALA A 44 3.69 9.48 -2.87
C ALA A 44 4.50 10.44 -2.00
N ASN A 45 5.65 10.85 -2.55
CA ASN A 45 6.52 11.90 -2.04
C ASN A 45 7.55 12.22 -3.14
N GLN A 46 7.77 13.51 -3.42
CA GLN A 46 8.73 14.00 -4.41
C GLN A 46 10.18 13.62 -4.04
N LYS A 47 10.50 13.46 -2.75
CA LYS A 47 11.87 13.08 -2.34
C LYS A 47 12.11 11.58 -2.53
N GLY A 48 13.24 11.24 -3.15
CA GLY A 48 13.74 9.86 -3.22
C GLY A 48 14.21 9.37 -1.85
N GLY A 49 14.19 8.05 -1.62
CA GLY A 49 14.76 7.45 -0.41
C GLY A 49 13.95 7.59 0.89
N VAL A 50 12.79 8.26 0.89
CA VAL A 50 11.96 8.45 2.10
C VAL A 50 11.16 7.22 2.55
N GLY A 51 11.34 6.07 1.90
CA GLY A 51 10.64 4.82 2.23
C GLY A 51 9.26 4.63 1.57
N LYS A 52 9.02 5.19 0.38
CA LYS A 52 7.79 4.96 -0.41
C LYS A 52 7.55 3.49 -0.72
N THR A 53 8.43 2.88 -1.52
CA THR A 53 8.35 1.46 -1.86
C THR A 53 8.39 0.55 -0.64
N THR A 54 9.23 0.86 0.34
CA THR A 54 9.28 0.11 1.61
C THR A 54 7.93 0.14 2.32
N THR A 55 7.27 1.30 2.33
CA THR A 55 5.92 1.44 2.89
C THR A 55 4.89 0.71 2.05
N ALA A 56 4.95 0.82 0.72
CA ALA A 56 4.02 0.16 -0.18
C ALA A 56 4.04 -1.37 -0.01
N ILE A 57 5.23 -1.99 -0.06
CA ILE A 57 5.36 -3.44 0.12
C ILE A 57 4.84 -3.87 1.50
N ASN A 58 5.33 -3.23 2.56
CA ASN A 58 5.11 -3.76 3.92
C ASN A 58 3.74 -3.39 4.49
N LEU A 59 3.17 -2.24 4.12
CA LEU A 59 1.77 -1.93 4.42
C LEU A 59 0.83 -2.87 3.66
N ALA A 60 1.07 -3.12 2.37
CA ALA A 60 0.28 -4.07 1.59
C ALA A 60 0.34 -5.48 2.19
N THR A 61 1.53 -5.91 2.60
CA THR A 61 1.73 -7.20 3.28
C THR A 61 0.97 -7.25 4.61
N ALA A 62 1.09 -6.21 5.44
CA ALA A 62 0.42 -6.15 6.73
C ALA A 62 -1.12 -6.16 6.60
N LEU A 63 -1.68 -5.45 5.62
CA LEU A 63 -3.11 -5.48 5.30
C LEU A 63 -3.55 -6.88 4.81
N ALA A 64 -2.75 -7.51 3.95
CA ALA A 64 -3.06 -8.86 3.45
C ALA A 64 -3.11 -9.91 4.57
N GLU A 65 -2.24 -9.78 5.58
CA GLU A 65 -2.21 -10.63 6.79
C GLU A 65 -3.44 -10.45 7.68
N THR A 66 -4.15 -9.30 7.61
CA THR A 66 -5.44 -9.12 8.31
C THR A 66 -6.61 -9.74 7.55
N GLY A 67 -6.36 -10.36 6.40
CA GLY A 67 -7.37 -11.00 5.55
C GLY A 67 -7.89 -10.12 4.41
N GLU A 68 -7.43 -8.86 4.30
CA GLU A 68 -7.80 -7.96 3.19
C GLU A 68 -7.18 -8.48 1.88
N ARG A 69 -7.91 -8.37 0.78
CA ARG A 69 -7.39 -8.67 -0.55
C ARG A 69 -6.77 -7.40 -1.14
N VAL A 70 -5.45 -7.39 -1.27
CA VAL A 70 -4.69 -6.19 -1.61
C VAL A 70 -4.08 -6.31 -3.00
N LEU A 71 -4.28 -5.31 -3.85
CA LEU A 71 -3.53 -5.13 -5.09
C LEU A 71 -2.46 -4.06 -4.91
N LEU A 72 -1.20 -4.38 -5.11
CA LEU A 72 -0.11 -3.41 -5.23
C LEU A 72 0.18 -3.13 -6.71
N ILE A 73 0.29 -1.86 -7.08
CA ILE A 73 0.68 -1.42 -8.43
C ILE A 73 2.02 -0.70 -8.33
N ASP A 74 3.04 -1.22 -8.99
CA ASP A 74 4.38 -0.64 -9.05
C ASP A 74 4.48 0.29 -10.26
N LEU A 75 4.45 1.61 -10.03
CA LEU A 75 4.58 2.64 -11.08
C LEU A 75 5.98 3.24 -11.16
N ASP A 76 6.93 2.80 -10.33
CA ASP A 76 8.31 3.27 -10.42
C ASP A 76 9.05 2.42 -11.46
N SER A 77 9.65 3.06 -12.47
CA SER A 77 10.42 2.37 -13.51
C SER A 77 11.63 1.59 -12.97
N GLN A 78 12.09 1.89 -11.75
CA GLN A 78 13.09 1.07 -11.07
C GLN A 78 12.54 -0.32 -10.69
N GLY A 79 11.24 -0.40 -10.44
CA GLY A 79 10.48 -1.58 -10.05
C GLY A 79 10.95 -2.20 -8.76
N ASN A 80 11.24 -1.36 -7.77
CA ASN A 80 11.73 -1.81 -6.48
C ASN A 80 10.63 -2.57 -5.70
N ALA A 81 9.36 -2.23 -5.90
CA ALA A 81 8.24 -2.95 -5.29
C ALA A 81 8.18 -4.39 -5.82
N SER A 82 8.32 -4.53 -7.14
CA SER A 82 8.35 -5.81 -7.84
C SER A 82 9.50 -6.71 -7.37
N THR A 83 10.72 -6.16 -7.28
CA THR A 83 11.87 -6.91 -6.75
C THR A 83 11.67 -7.29 -5.29
N GLY A 84 11.17 -6.37 -4.45
CA GLY A 84 10.97 -6.60 -3.02
C GLY A 84 9.92 -7.68 -2.72
N LEU A 85 9.04 -7.98 -3.67
CA LEU A 85 8.07 -9.08 -3.62
C LEU A 85 8.52 -10.35 -4.35
N GLY A 86 9.80 -10.43 -4.73
CA GLY A 86 10.42 -11.64 -5.26
C GLY A 86 10.34 -11.78 -6.78
N ILE A 87 9.96 -10.72 -7.51
CA ILE A 87 9.89 -10.74 -8.99
C ILE A 87 11.08 -9.95 -9.58
N PRO A 88 12.19 -10.62 -9.94
CA PRO A 88 13.36 -9.97 -10.53
C PRO A 88 13.06 -9.43 -11.93
N ARG A 89 13.88 -8.47 -12.39
CA ARG A 89 13.68 -7.76 -13.67
C ARG A 89 13.45 -8.68 -14.88
N ASN A 90 14.17 -9.79 -14.96
CA ASN A 90 14.07 -10.76 -16.06
C ASN A 90 12.77 -11.59 -16.07
N GLN A 91 11.92 -11.48 -15.03
CA GLN A 91 10.68 -12.24 -14.90
C GLN A 91 9.42 -11.37 -14.94
N ARG A 92 9.55 -10.04 -15.13
CA ARG A 92 8.42 -9.12 -14.98
C ARG A 92 7.39 -9.21 -16.11
N GLY A 93 7.78 -9.55 -17.34
CA GLY A 93 6.84 -9.59 -18.48
C GLY A 93 6.03 -8.30 -18.58
N HIS A 94 4.73 -8.39 -18.92
CA HIS A 94 3.83 -7.23 -18.94
C HIS A 94 3.29 -6.85 -17.56
N GLY A 95 3.05 -5.56 -17.35
CA GLY A 95 2.61 -4.96 -16.10
C GLY A 95 2.12 -3.53 -16.29
N SER A 96 2.60 -2.60 -15.46
CA SER A 96 2.08 -1.24 -15.38
C SER A 96 2.19 -0.44 -16.68
N TYR A 97 3.27 -0.60 -17.46
CA TYR A 97 3.42 0.11 -18.73
C TYR A 97 2.37 -0.33 -19.74
N ALA A 98 2.27 -1.64 -19.97
CA ALA A 98 1.33 -2.25 -20.91
C ALA A 98 -0.12 -1.84 -20.60
N VAL A 99 -0.47 -1.80 -19.32
CA VAL A 99 -1.80 -1.40 -18.85
C VAL A 99 -2.05 0.10 -19.05
N LEU A 100 -1.10 0.98 -18.72
CA LEU A 100 -1.24 2.42 -18.93
C LEU A 100 -1.34 2.80 -20.42
N MET A 101 -0.57 2.11 -21.28
CA MET A 101 -0.60 2.29 -22.72
C MET A 101 -1.81 1.61 -23.38
N GLY A 102 -2.56 0.79 -22.64
CA GLY A 102 -3.76 0.12 -23.13
C GLY A 102 -3.48 -1.05 -24.08
N SER A 103 -2.26 -1.60 -24.07
CA SER A 103 -1.93 -2.80 -24.84
C SER A 103 -2.45 -4.08 -24.18
N HIS A 104 -2.69 -4.05 -22.86
CA HIS A 104 -3.23 -5.17 -22.09
C HIS A 104 -4.29 -4.69 -21.09
N LYS A 105 -5.22 -5.59 -20.72
CA LYS A 105 -6.15 -5.33 -19.61
C LYS A 105 -5.44 -5.60 -18.28
N ALA A 106 -5.80 -4.85 -17.24
CA ALA A 106 -5.23 -5.07 -15.90
C ALA A 106 -5.42 -6.51 -15.40
N ALA A 107 -6.60 -7.10 -15.61
CA ALA A 107 -6.91 -8.47 -15.20
C ALA A 107 -5.93 -9.51 -15.78
N ASP A 108 -5.37 -9.26 -16.97
CA ASP A 108 -4.48 -10.20 -17.66
C ASP A 108 -3.03 -10.13 -17.15
N VAL A 109 -2.66 -9.05 -16.45
CA VAL A 109 -1.29 -8.83 -15.97
C VAL A 109 -1.15 -8.86 -14.45
N ILE A 110 -2.26 -8.94 -13.71
CA ILE A 110 -2.25 -9.11 -12.26
C ILE A 110 -1.66 -10.48 -11.92
N ARG A 111 -0.73 -10.49 -10.96
CA ARG A 111 -0.05 -11.71 -10.50
C ARG A 111 -0.27 -11.91 -9.00
N THR A 112 -0.36 -13.16 -8.58
CA THR A 112 -0.24 -13.51 -7.16
C THR A 112 1.19 -13.30 -6.68
N SER A 113 1.37 -12.68 -5.52
CA SER A 113 2.69 -12.56 -4.89
C SER A 113 3.01 -13.78 -4.01
N ILE A 114 4.20 -13.79 -3.40
CA ILE A 114 4.58 -14.76 -2.37
C ILE A 114 3.80 -14.62 -1.05
N VAL A 115 3.06 -13.52 -0.88
CA VAL A 115 2.21 -13.24 0.29
C VAL A 115 0.75 -13.59 -0.07
N PRO A 116 0.08 -14.45 0.71
CA PRO A 116 -1.35 -14.72 0.53
C PRO A 116 -2.18 -13.43 0.52
N ASN A 117 -3.24 -13.37 -0.30
CA ASN A 117 -4.10 -12.20 -0.48
C ASN A 117 -3.43 -10.92 -1.02
N LEU A 118 -2.12 -10.94 -1.30
CA LEU A 118 -1.42 -9.83 -1.95
C LEU A 118 -1.14 -10.14 -3.42
N PHE A 119 -1.64 -9.27 -4.28
CA PHE A 119 -1.53 -9.30 -5.72
C PHE A 119 -0.69 -8.13 -6.21
N LEU A 120 -0.12 -8.25 -7.40
CA LEU A 120 0.84 -7.29 -7.92
C LEU A 120 0.65 -7.04 -9.42
N ILE A 121 0.64 -5.77 -9.81
CA ILE A 121 1.00 -5.33 -11.16
C ILE A 121 2.43 -4.81 -11.09
N VAL A 122 3.32 -5.48 -11.82
CA VAL A 122 4.76 -5.21 -11.78
C VAL A 122 5.15 -4.01 -12.63
N ALA A 123 6.27 -3.38 -12.28
CA ALA A 123 6.88 -2.35 -13.09
C ALA A 123 7.68 -2.94 -14.26
N GLU A 124 7.35 -2.50 -15.48
CA GLU A 124 8.11 -2.78 -16.70
C GLU A 124 9.30 -1.82 -16.84
N THR A 125 10.36 -2.27 -17.50
CA THR A 125 11.53 -1.41 -17.80
C THR A 125 11.14 -0.18 -18.61
N ASP A 126 10.14 -0.34 -19.49
CA ASP A 126 9.67 0.70 -20.42
C ASP A 126 8.88 1.82 -19.72
N LEU A 127 8.55 1.66 -18.43
CA LEU A 127 7.95 2.72 -17.61
C LEU A 127 8.75 4.04 -17.64
N ALA A 128 10.07 3.97 -17.85
CA ALA A 128 10.93 5.16 -17.91
C ALA A 128 10.61 6.06 -19.11
N GLY A 129 10.18 5.49 -20.24
CA GLY A 129 9.80 6.24 -21.45
C GLY A 129 8.34 6.70 -21.45
N THR A 130 7.51 6.11 -20.58
CA THR A 130 6.06 6.31 -20.56
C THR A 130 5.66 7.76 -20.31
N GLU A 131 6.42 8.51 -19.52
CA GLU A 131 6.09 9.93 -19.30
C GLU A 131 6.16 10.75 -20.58
N VAL A 132 7.05 10.41 -21.52
CA VAL A 132 7.15 11.09 -22.82
C VAL A 132 6.01 10.62 -23.74
N GLU A 133 5.74 9.32 -23.79
CA GLU A 133 4.68 8.75 -24.64
C GLU A 133 3.29 9.23 -24.23
N LEU A 134 3.03 9.32 -22.91
CA LEU A 134 1.76 9.81 -22.37
C LEU A 134 1.47 11.25 -22.76
N VAL A 135 2.48 12.08 -23.06
CA VAL A 135 2.24 13.48 -23.48
C VAL A 135 1.34 13.55 -24.71
N ALA A 136 1.50 12.62 -25.64
CA ALA A 136 0.73 12.54 -26.89
C ALA A 136 -0.65 11.88 -26.73
N GLN A 137 -0.93 11.28 -25.57
CA GLN A 137 -2.19 10.59 -25.32
C GLN A 137 -3.29 11.55 -24.88
N ASN A 138 -4.51 11.32 -25.35
CA ASN A 138 -5.69 12.01 -24.84
C ASN A 138 -5.97 11.55 -23.40
N ARG A 139 -6.41 12.48 -22.55
CA ARG A 139 -6.72 12.22 -21.13
C ARG A 139 -5.58 11.49 -20.41
N ARG A 140 -4.34 11.85 -20.74
CA ARG A 140 -3.11 11.21 -20.25
C ARG A 140 -3.00 11.11 -18.74
N GLU A 141 -3.63 12.02 -18.00
CA GLU A 141 -3.71 12.04 -16.54
C GLU A 141 -4.74 11.04 -15.95
N TYR A 142 -5.65 10.50 -16.75
CA TYR A 142 -6.73 9.61 -16.32
C TYR A 142 -6.48 8.12 -16.63
N ARG A 143 -5.38 7.76 -17.29
CA ARG A 143 -5.14 6.40 -17.80
C ARG A 143 -5.24 5.34 -16.71
N LEU A 144 -4.60 5.57 -15.56
CA LEU A 144 -4.69 4.62 -14.45
C LEU A 144 -6.10 4.56 -13.84
N ARG A 145 -6.83 5.67 -13.81
CA ARG A 145 -8.22 5.70 -13.35
C ARG A 145 -9.10 4.84 -14.26
N GLU A 146 -8.98 5.01 -15.59
CA GLU A 146 -9.74 4.24 -16.58
C GLU A 146 -9.46 2.74 -16.43
N VAL A 147 -8.21 2.37 -16.20
CA VAL A 147 -7.79 0.99 -15.91
C VAL A 147 -8.46 0.44 -14.66
N LEU A 148 -8.39 1.17 -13.54
CA LEU A 148 -8.95 0.71 -12.27
C LEU A 148 -10.49 0.69 -12.29
N ASP A 149 -11.13 1.61 -13.00
CA ASP A 149 -12.58 1.61 -13.18
C ASP A 149 -13.03 0.43 -14.06
N ALA A 150 -12.28 0.11 -15.11
CA ALA A 150 -12.53 -1.10 -15.90
C ALA A 150 -12.37 -2.38 -15.06
N LEU A 151 -11.34 -2.44 -14.19
CA LEU A 151 -11.14 -3.58 -13.28
C LEU A 151 -12.29 -3.73 -12.28
N LYS A 152 -12.80 -2.64 -11.71
CA LYS A 152 -13.99 -2.66 -10.82
C LYS A 152 -15.25 -3.16 -11.52
N ASN A 153 -15.41 -2.81 -12.80
CA ASN A 153 -16.58 -3.17 -13.59
C ASN A 153 -16.50 -4.57 -14.21
N ALA A 154 -15.31 -5.16 -14.27
CA ALA A 154 -15.07 -6.52 -14.77
C ALA A 154 -15.52 -7.57 -13.74
N ASP A 155 -16.84 -7.72 -13.63
CA ASP A 155 -17.57 -8.81 -12.96
C ASP A 155 -17.31 -8.97 -11.45
N GLN A 156 -18.30 -8.60 -10.62
CA GLN A 156 -18.25 -8.68 -9.14
C GLN A 156 -18.25 -10.12 -8.57
N THR A 157 -18.28 -11.12 -9.45
CA THR A 157 -18.12 -12.55 -9.14
C THR A 157 -16.70 -13.05 -9.41
N SER A 158 -15.81 -12.22 -9.93
CA SER A 158 -14.44 -12.61 -10.25
C SER A 158 -13.57 -12.79 -9.01
N GLU A 159 -12.59 -13.69 -9.09
CA GLU A 159 -11.50 -13.84 -8.12
C GLU A 159 -10.57 -12.61 -8.04
N LEU A 160 -10.93 -11.47 -8.65
CA LEU A 160 -10.16 -10.24 -8.74
C LEU A 160 -10.84 -9.06 -8.01
N SER A 161 -11.68 -9.36 -7.01
CA SER A 161 -12.10 -8.35 -6.04
C SER A 161 -10.96 -7.98 -5.10
N PHE A 162 -10.81 -6.69 -4.80
CA PHE A 162 -9.83 -6.17 -3.86
C PHE A 162 -10.54 -5.26 -2.86
N ASP A 163 -10.05 -5.27 -1.63
CA ASP A 163 -10.48 -4.37 -0.56
C ASP A 163 -9.63 -3.09 -0.59
N HIS A 164 -8.32 -3.25 -0.85
CA HIS A 164 -7.37 -2.14 -1.01
C HIS A 164 -6.57 -2.25 -2.32
N VAL A 165 -6.34 -1.11 -2.95
CA VAL A 165 -5.38 -0.95 -4.06
C VAL A 165 -4.33 0.06 -3.63
N LEU A 166 -3.09 -0.38 -3.48
CA LEU A 166 -1.96 0.48 -3.15
C LEU A 166 -1.16 0.79 -4.43
N ILE A 167 -0.73 2.04 -4.58
CA ILE A 167 0.06 2.48 -5.73
C ILE A 167 1.41 3.00 -5.23
N ASP A 168 2.50 2.32 -5.60
CA ASP A 168 3.86 2.79 -5.33
C ASP A 168 4.29 3.79 -6.41
N CYS A 169 4.41 5.06 -6.02
CA CYS A 169 4.71 6.15 -6.95
C CYS A 169 6.21 6.41 -7.08
N PRO A 170 6.69 6.84 -8.27
CA PRO A 170 8.08 7.24 -8.46
C PRO A 170 8.47 8.48 -7.62
N PRO A 171 9.78 8.75 -7.44
CA PRO A 171 10.28 9.92 -6.72
C PRO A 171 10.22 11.22 -7.56
N SER A 172 9.09 11.46 -8.22
CA SER A 172 8.85 12.66 -9.02
C SER A 172 7.37 13.05 -8.94
N LEU A 173 7.05 14.29 -9.33
CA LEU A 173 5.67 14.74 -9.53
C LEU A 173 5.31 14.78 -11.03
N GLY A 174 5.83 13.80 -11.78
CA GLY A 174 5.58 13.65 -13.22
C GLY A 174 4.22 13.05 -13.54
N LEU A 175 4.03 12.64 -14.80
CA LEU A 175 2.74 12.12 -15.29
C LEU A 175 2.35 10.79 -14.63
N LEU A 176 3.30 9.96 -14.21
CA LEU A 176 2.99 8.70 -13.51
C LEU A 176 2.40 8.97 -12.12
N THR A 177 3.02 9.86 -11.35
CA THR A 177 2.49 10.29 -10.04
C THR A 177 1.16 11.03 -10.21
N LEU A 178 1.00 11.85 -11.25
CA LEU A 178 -0.29 12.50 -11.55
C LEU A 178 -1.38 11.45 -11.81
N ASN A 179 -1.10 10.42 -12.61
CA ASN A 179 -2.03 9.32 -12.85
C ASN A 179 -2.42 8.60 -11.55
N ALA A 180 -1.46 8.35 -10.65
CA ALA A 180 -1.72 7.76 -9.35
C ALA A 180 -2.66 8.62 -8.50
N LEU A 181 -2.40 9.94 -8.42
CA LEU A 181 -3.24 10.87 -7.65
C LEU A 181 -4.63 11.07 -8.26
N VAL A 182 -4.75 11.03 -9.58
CA VAL A 182 -6.05 11.05 -10.26
C VAL A 182 -6.79 9.73 -10.02
N ALA A 183 -6.11 8.59 -9.99
CA ALA A 183 -6.78 7.30 -9.75
C ALA A 183 -7.16 7.06 -8.28
N ALA A 184 -6.43 7.65 -7.33
CA ALA A 184 -6.57 7.36 -5.90
C ALA A 184 -7.76 8.06 -5.21
N ASP A 185 -8.28 7.44 -4.17
CA ASP A 185 -9.23 8.06 -3.25
C ASP A 185 -8.48 8.90 -2.20
N SER A 186 -7.28 8.46 -1.79
CA SER A 186 -6.42 9.23 -0.89
C SER A 186 -4.93 8.97 -1.10
N VAL A 187 -4.08 9.83 -0.52
CA VAL A 187 -2.62 9.73 -0.58
C VAL A 187 -1.99 9.62 0.81
N LEU A 188 -1.16 8.60 1.03
CA LEU A 188 -0.30 8.44 2.19
C LEU A 188 1.10 8.97 1.87
N VAL A 189 1.66 9.76 2.78
CA VAL A 189 2.94 10.47 2.58
C VAL A 189 3.99 9.94 3.55
N PRO A 190 4.94 9.12 3.09
CA PRO A 190 6.12 8.77 3.88
C PRO A 190 7.04 9.98 4.04
N LEU A 191 7.37 10.31 5.28
CA LEU A 191 8.18 11.47 5.64
C LEU A 191 9.39 11.04 6.44
N GLN A 192 10.58 11.17 5.85
CA GLN A 192 11.82 10.98 6.58
C GLN A 192 12.16 12.22 7.40
N CYS A 193 12.40 12.05 8.71
CA CYS A 193 12.65 13.15 9.64
C CYS A 193 14.06 13.74 9.51
N GLU A 194 14.27 14.54 8.47
CA GLU A 194 15.49 15.28 8.18
C GLU A 194 15.23 16.79 8.07
N PHE A 195 16.29 17.59 7.99
CA PHE A 195 16.23 19.05 8.01
C PHE A 195 15.22 19.66 7.01
N PHE A 196 15.14 19.13 5.79
CA PHE A 196 14.21 19.60 4.74
C PHE A 196 12.92 18.78 4.63
N ALA A 197 12.54 18.04 5.67
CA ALA A 197 11.39 17.14 5.63
C ALA A 197 10.07 17.86 5.28
N LEU A 198 9.81 19.00 5.92
CA LEU A 198 8.51 19.68 5.81
C LEU A 198 8.31 20.41 4.47
N GLU A 199 9.39 20.82 3.81
CA GLU A 199 9.31 21.46 2.50
C GLU A 199 8.69 20.52 1.46
N GLY A 200 9.18 19.27 1.40
CA GLY A 200 8.66 18.26 0.49
C GLY A 200 7.18 17.93 0.73
N VAL A 201 6.75 17.89 1.99
CA VAL A 201 5.33 17.65 2.33
C VAL A 201 4.46 18.85 1.96
N THR A 202 4.96 20.07 2.17
CA THR A 202 4.24 21.29 1.78
C THR A 202 4.01 21.34 0.27
N GLN A 203 5.03 21.02 -0.52
CA GLN A 203 4.93 20.96 -1.98
C GLN A 203 3.99 19.84 -2.46
N LEU A 204 4.06 18.66 -1.83
CA LEU A 204 3.12 17.59 -2.12
C LEU A 204 1.68 18.01 -1.79
N ASN A 205 1.44 18.64 -0.64
CA ASN A 205 0.10 19.11 -0.27
C ASN A 205 -0.44 20.12 -1.30
N ARG A 206 0.38 21.06 -1.78
CA ARG A 206 -0.02 21.97 -2.88
C ARG A 206 -0.42 21.20 -4.14
N THR A 207 0.35 20.17 -4.48
CA THR A 207 0.07 19.31 -5.63
C THR A 207 -1.25 18.56 -5.46
N VAL A 208 -1.48 17.95 -4.30
CA VAL A 208 -2.73 17.27 -3.95
C VAL A 208 -3.92 18.23 -4.06
N GLN A 209 -3.81 19.46 -3.55
CA GLN A 209 -4.87 20.46 -3.68
C GLN A 209 -5.10 20.93 -5.12
N ALA A 210 -4.06 20.97 -5.96
CA ALA A 210 -4.19 21.29 -7.38
C ALA A 210 -4.92 20.16 -8.13
N VAL A 211 -4.49 18.91 -7.93
CA VAL A 211 -5.13 17.71 -8.51
C VAL A 211 -6.57 17.60 -8.04
N ARG A 212 -6.83 17.84 -6.75
CA ARG A 212 -8.18 17.79 -6.19
C ARG A 212 -9.13 18.76 -6.88
N ARG A 213 -8.70 20.01 -7.09
CA ARG A 213 -9.53 21.04 -7.73
C ARG A 213 -9.77 20.79 -9.21
N ALA A 214 -8.76 20.28 -9.93
CA ALA A 214 -8.81 20.20 -11.39
C ALA A 214 -9.26 18.83 -11.93
N LEU A 215 -8.88 17.73 -11.27
CA LEU A 215 -8.91 16.39 -11.86
C LEU A 215 -9.60 15.33 -10.98
N ASN A 216 -9.48 15.45 -9.65
CA ASN A 216 -10.01 14.47 -8.70
C ASN A 216 -10.59 15.10 -7.42
N PRO A 217 -11.83 15.64 -7.44
CA PRO A 217 -12.43 16.32 -6.29
C PRO A 217 -12.51 15.49 -4.99
N ALA A 218 -12.54 14.15 -5.12
CA ALA A 218 -12.60 13.21 -4.01
C ALA A 218 -11.22 12.89 -3.39
N LEU A 219 -10.10 13.34 -4.00
CA LEU A 219 -8.77 13.05 -3.49
C LEU A 219 -8.55 13.72 -2.14
N GLU A 220 -8.16 12.92 -1.16
CA GLU A 220 -7.79 13.40 0.18
C GLU A 220 -6.34 13.08 0.54
N LEU A 221 -5.77 13.90 1.43
CA LEU A 221 -4.57 13.50 2.17
C LEU A 221 -4.99 12.46 3.20
N GLU A 222 -4.62 11.19 3.01
CA GLU A 222 -4.87 10.11 3.98
C GLU A 222 -4.14 10.43 5.28
N GLY A 223 -2.85 10.73 5.15
CA GLY A 223 -2.02 11.21 6.24
C GLY A 223 -0.54 11.11 5.94
N ILE A 224 0.26 11.32 6.97
CA ILE A 224 1.73 11.36 6.92
C ILE A 224 2.26 10.31 7.88
N VAL A 225 3.11 9.41 7.37
CA VAL A 225 3.80 8.41 8.19
C VAL A 225 5.26 8.80 8.33
N LEU A 226 5.74 8.92 9.57
CA LEU A 226 7.14 9.23 9.83
C LEU A 226 7.99 7.99 9.62
N THR A 227 8.98 8.06 8.74
CA THR A 227 9.83 6.94 8.35
C THR A 227 11.29 7.14 8.75
N MET A 228 12.00 6.02 8.89
CA MET A 228 13.40 5.99 9.32
C MET A 228 13.65 6.76 10.63
N PHE A 229 12.66 6.73 11.52
CA PHE A 229 12.67 7.49 12.77
C PHE A 229 13.77 6.98 13.71
N ASP A 230 14.60 7.89 14.24
CA ASP A 230 15.60 7.57 15.27
C ASP A 230 15.32 8.38 16.53
N ARG A 231 14.79 7.71 17.57
CA ARG A 231 14.48 8.31 18.88
C ARG A 231 15.70 8.89 19.60
N ARG A 232 16.92 8.51 19.21
CA ARG A 232 18.15 9.04 19.80
C ARG A 232 18.57 10.35 19.17
N ASN A 233 17.92 10.75 18.07
CA ASN A 233 18.23 11.97 17.35
C ASN A 233 17.19 13.05 17.66
N ASN A 234 17.63 14.11 18.33
CA ASN A 234 16.79 15.27 18.63
C ASN A 234 16.15 15.89 17.38
N LEU A 235 16.82 15.86 16.23
CA LEU A 235 16.26 16.36 14.98
C LEU A 235 15.01 15.57 14.56
N SER A 236 14.99 14.25 14.78
CA SER A 236 13.83 13.43 14.43
C SER A 236 12.60 13.80 15.28
N GLU A 237 12.80 14.08 16.57
CA GLU A 237 11.74 14.53 17.47
C GLU A 237 11.24 15.93 17.11
N LEU A 238 12.14 16.87 16.79
CA LEU A 238 11.76 18.23 16.36
C LEU A 238 10.91 18.19 15.08
N VAL A 239 11.36 17.46 14.05
CA VAL A 239 10.60 17.34 12.80
C VAL A 239 9.25 16.66 13.03
N ALA A 240 9.18 15.67 13.92
CA ALA A 240 7.91 15.03 14.26
C ALA A 240 6.96 15.99 14.98
N ALA A 241 7.47 16.78 15.92
CA ALA A 241 6.70 17.79 16.62
C ALA A 241 6.17 18.86 15.65
N ASP A 242 7.00 19.36 14.74
CA ASP A 242 6.61 20.36 13.74
C ASP A 242 5.58 19.78 12.76
N ALA A 243 5.78 18.55 12.27
CA ALA A 243 4.82 17.87 11.41
C ALA A 243 3.46 17.71 12.10
N ARG A 244 3.45 17.33 13.38
CA ARG A 244 2.21 17.21 14.18
C ARG A 244 1.59 18.58 14.47
N GLY A 245 2.40 19.61 14.70
CA GLY A 245 1.92 20.98 14.88
C GLY A 245 1.21 21.52 13.63
N PHE A 246 1.74 21.22 12.44
CA PHE A 246 1.19 21.72 11.18
C PHE A 246 0.06 20.86 10.61
N PHE A 247 0.21 19.53 10.61
CA PHE A 247 -0.73 18.60 9.99
C PHE A 247 -1.69 17.93 10.99
N GLY A 248 -1.47 18.11 12.29
CA GLY A 248 -2.36 17.62 13.36
C GLY A 248 -2.62 16.12 13.24
N ALA A 249 -3.91 15.76 13.29
CA ALA A 249 -4.38 14.37 13.23
C ALA A 249 -4.07 13.66 11.91
N LYS A 250 -3.60 14.36 10.86
CA LYS A 250 -3.16 13.72 9.62
C LYS A 250 -1.80 13.03 9.78
N VAL A 251 -1.00 13.36 10.79
CA VAL A 251 0.20 12.57 11.10
C VAL A 251 -0.23 11.28 11.82
N TYR A 252 0.34 10.16 11.40
CA TYR A 252 0.14 8.87 12.05
C TYR A 252 0.85 8.84 13.41
N ASP A 253 0.22 8.21 14.39
CA ASP A 253 0.84 7.98 15.70
C ASP A 253 1.97 6.95 15.57
N THR A 254 1.74 5.94 14.71
CA THR A 254 2.74 4.96 14.33
C THR A 254 3.89 5.60 13.56
N VAL A 255 5.11 5.30 14.00
CA VAL A 255 6.35 5.69 13.32
C VAL A 255 7.11 4.46 12.85
N ILE A 256 7.71 4.53 11.66
CA ILE A 256 8.55 3.45 11.15
C ILE A 256 9.99 3.73 11.56
N PRO A 257 10.59 2.90 12.46
CA PRO A 257 11.93 3.15 12.97
C PRO A 257 12.98 2.90 11.89
N ARG A 258 14.16 3.52 12.05
CA ARG A 258 15.34 3.07 11.31
C ARG A 258 15.68 1.64 11.71
N ASN A 259 15.57 0.71 10.77
CA ASN A 259 15.74 -0.71 11.03
C ASN A 259 16.49 -1.39 9.87
N ILE A 260 17.54 -2.16 10.19
CA ILE A 260 18.40 -2.80 9.18
C ILE A 260 17.63 -3.89 8.41
N ARG A 261 16.73 -4.63 9.06
CA ARG A 261 15.93 -5.69 8.42
C ARG A 261 15.02 -5.16 7.32
N LEU A 262 14.53 -3.92 7.44
CA LEU A 262 13.77 -3.26 6.36
C LEU A 262 14.61 -3.04 5.10
N SER A 263 15.91 -2.77 5.26
CA SER A 263 16.85 -2.59 4.15
C SER A 263 17.33 -3.92 3.57
N GLU A 264 17.44 -4.97 4.38
CA GLU A 264 17.88 -6.30 3.95
C GLU A 264 16.76 -7.08 3.25
N ALA A 265 15.53 -7.04 3.74
CA ALA A 265 14.45 -7.89 3.26
C ALA A 265 14.24 -7.85 1.72
N PRO A 266 14.29 -6.67 1.04
CA PRO A 266 14.16 -6.61 -0.42
C PRO A 266 15.26 -7.34 -1.18
N SER A 267 16.49 -7.45 -0.66
CA SER A 267 17.58 -8.18 -1.32
C SER A 267 17.34 -9.70 -1.32
N HIS A 268 16.47 -10.18 -0.42
CA HIS A 268 15.99 -11.55 -0.36
C HIS A 268 14.66 -11.75 -1.11
N GLY A 269 14.14 -10.72 -1.78
CA GLY A 269 12.87 -10.77 -2.48
C GLY A 269 11.68 -11.02 -1.57
N LYS A 270 11.74 -10.55 -0.31
CA LYS A 270 10.69 -10.76 0.69
C LYS A 270 10.31 -9.45 1.38
N PRO A 271 9.03 -9.25 1.72
CA PRO A 271 8.62 -8.26 2.70
C PRO A 271 9.25 -8.52 4.06
N VAL A 272 9.39 -7.49 4.89
CA VAL A 272 10.01 -7.61 6.22
C VAL A 272 9.20 -8.53 7.13
N LEU A 273 7.87 -8.58 6.98
CA LEU A 273 7.00 -9.48 7.77
C LEU A 273 7.33 -10.96 7.50
N LEU A 274 7.70 -11.31 6.27
CA LEU A 274 8.10 -12.67 5.90
C LEU A 274 9.59 -12.94 6.15
N TYR A 275 10.42 -11.90 6.14
CA TYR A 275 11.85 -11.99 6.38
C TYR A 275 12.18 -12.11 7.87
N ASP A 276 11.64 -11.21 8.69
CA ASP A 276 11.79 -11.18 10.14
C ASP A 276 10.57 -10.48 10.78
N SER A 277 9.53 -11.27 11.05
CA SER A 277 8.27 -10.81 11.66
C SER A 277 8.43 -10.21 13.06
N LYS A 278 9.51 -10.56 13.78
CA LYS A 278 9.77 -10.06 15.14
C LYS A 278 10.54 -8.74 15.13
N SER A 279 11.07 -8.31 13.99
CA SER A 279 11.80 -7.05 13.87
C SER A 279 10.92 -5.85 14.22
N SER A 280 11.52 -4.80 14.78
CA SER A 280 10.79 -3.57 15.10
C SER A 280 10.18 -2.90 13.85
N GLY A 281 10.80 -3.07 12.68
CA GLY A 281 10.24 -2.61 11.40
C GLY A 281 8.98 -3.37 11.00
N ALA A 282 8.96 -4.70 11.13
CA ALA A 282 7.77 -5.51 10.84
C ALA A 282 6.61 -5.14 11.76
N GLN A 283 6.87 -5.06 13.07
CA GLN A 283 5.86 -4.69 14.06
C GLN A 283 5.30 -3.28 13.82
N ALA A 284 6.14 -2.33 13.40
CA ALA A 284 5.69 -0.98 13.06
C ALA A 284 4.75 -0.95 11.84
N TYR A 285 4.96 -1.80 10.82
CA TYR A 285 4.04 -1.87 9.68
C TYR A 285 2.71 -2.56 10.02
N VAL A 286 2.72 -3.55 10.93
CA VAL A 286 1.48 -4.11 11.48
C VAL A 286 0.68 -3.04 12.22
N GLN A 287 1.34 -2.25 13.08
CA GLN A 287 0.72 -1.13 13.79
C GLN A 287 0.19 -0.06 12.83
N LEU A 288 0.90 0.23 11.74
CA LEU A 288 0.48 1.19 10.73
C LEU A 288 -0.79 0.72 10.01
N ALA A 289 -0.85 -0.57 9.64
CA ALA A 289 -2.04 -1.17 9.03
C ALA A 289 -3.24 -1.11 10.00
N ASP A 290 -3.04 -1.48 11.26
CA ASP A 290 -4.08 -1.38 12.29
C ASP A 290 -4.59 0.05 12.47
N GLU A 291 -3.70 1.04 12.49
CA GLU A 291 -4.05 2.44 12.61
C GLU A 291 -4.84 2.94 11.39
N LEU A 292 -4.41 2.57 10.18
CA LEU A 292 -5.09 2.90 8.93
C LEU A 292 -6.52 2.34 8.92
N LEU A 293 -6.70 1.04 9.18
CA LEU A 293 -8.02 0.40 9.23
C LEU A 293 -8.92 1.02 10.31
N LYS A 294 -8.38 1.40 11.47
CA LYS A 294 -9.14 2.12 12.52
C LYS A 294 -9.59 3.50 12.06
N ARG A 295 -8.74 4.25 11.34
CA ARG A 295 -9.07 5.56 10.78
C ARG A 295 -10.18 5.43 9.72
N GLU A 296 -10.08 4.44 8.85
CA GLU A 296 -11.09 4.16 7.81
C GLU A 296 -12.45 3.82 8.41
N ARG A 297 -12.50 2.93 9.43
CA ARG A 297 -13.75 2.60 10.12
C ARG A 297 -14.39 3.84 10.76
N LYS A 298 -13.60 4.70 11.42
CA LYS A 298 -14.09 5.96 12.01
C LYS A 298 -14.62 6.94 10.96
N ALA A 299 -14.00 7.01 9.79
CA ALA A 299 -14.46 7.86 8.70
C ALA A 299 -15.78 7.32 8.11
N GLY A 300 -15.88 6.00 7.91
CA GLY A 300 -17.11 5.34 7.45
C GLY A 300 -18.29 5.54 8.40
N THR A 301 -18.07 5.47 9.72
CA THR A 301 -19.14 5.69 10.72
C THR A 301 -19.62 7.14 10.79
N LYS A 302 -18.83 8.12 10.36
CA LYS A 302 -19.26 9.53 10.30
C LYS A 302 -20.02 9.90 9.02
N ALA A 303 -19.99 9.05 8.01
CA ALA A 303 -20.60 9.27 6.70
C ALA A 303 -22.00 8.63 6.56
N VAL A 304 -22.49 7.95 7.60
CA VAL A 304 -23.82 7.34 7.73
C VAL A 304 -24.63 8.11 8.76
#